data_AF-A0A4S2EGX2-F1
#
_entry.id   AF-A0A4S2EGX2-F1
#
_cell.length_a   1.000
_cell.length_b   1.000
_cell.length_c   1.000
_cell.angle_alpha   90.00
_cell.angle_beta   90.00
_cell.angle_gamma   90.00
#
_symmetry.space_group_name_H-M   'P 1'
#
loop_
_entity.id
_entity.type
_entity.pdbx_description
1 polymer ?
#
loop_
_entity_poly.entity_id
_entity_poly.type
_entity_poly.pdbx_seq_one_letter_code
_entity_poly.pdbx_strand_id
1 'polypeptide(L)'
;KYSILSDTMYQTPDGFMEVRIQHVEFVKQIKGREGIRHKSRIITYVDGKKRKLISLLTNDMESDPEEIITIYRQRWEIELLFKQMKQNFPLKYFYGESANAIKIQIWVTLIANLLLMVMKKGLKRQWSFSGLATMVRITLMYYVDFYSLFNNPEKEWEIILSEASGAPPEPSLFG
;
A
#
# COMPACT_ATOMS: atom_id res chain seq x y z
N LYS A 1 -32.17 -11.53 -3.29
CA LYS A 1 -32.79 -11.12 -2.01
C LYS A 1 -32.18 -11.99 -0.92
N TYR A 2 -31.90 -11.42 0.25
CA TYR A 2 -31.42 -12.18 1.41
C TYR A 2 -32.41 -12.04 2.56
N SER A 3 -32.48 -13.05 3.41
CA SER A 3 -33.16 -13.01 4.71
C SER A 3 -32.13 -12.79 5.81
N ILE A 4 -32.51 -12.07 6.86
CA ILE A 4 -31.69 -11.91 8.06
C ILE A 4 -32.08 -13.01 9.03
N LEU A 5 -31.12 -13.83 9.44
CA LEU A 5 -31.28 -14.91 10.41
C LEU A 5 -31.03 -14.43 11.84
N SER A 6 -30.05 -13.55 12.02
CA SER A 6 -29.70 -12.96 13.31
C SER A 6 -29.12 -11.57 13.09
N ASP A 7 -29.36 -10.66 14.02
CA ASP A 7 -28.88 -9.28 13.99
C ASP A 7 -28.45 -8.87 15.40
N THR A 8 -27.18 -8.53 15.56
CA THR A 8 -26.60 -8.16 16.86
C THR A 8 -25.82 -6.87 16.69
N MET A 9 -26.07 -5.89 17.56
CA MET A 9 -25.40 -4.60 17.55
C MET A 9 -24.63 -4.40 18.85
N TYR A 10 -23.33 -4.12 18.73
CA TYR A 10 -22.44 -3.79 19.82
C TYR A 10 -22.25 -2.27 19.86
N GLN A 11 -22.29 -1.71 21.07
CA GLN A 11 -22.22 -0.28 21.32
C GLN A 11 -21.06 0.03 22.27
N THR A 12 -20.47 1.20 22.08
CA THR A 12 -19.49 1.75 23.03
C THR A 12 -20.18 2.17 24.34
N PRO A 13 -19.42 2.40 25.44
CA PRO A 13 -19.98 2.92 26.69
C PRO A 13 -20.76 4.24 26.54
N ASP A 14 -20.43 5.02 25.51
CA ASP A 14 -21.11 6.28 25.16
C ASP A 14 -22.39 6.08 24.33
N GLY A 15 -22.77 4.83 24.04
CA GLY A 15 -23.98 4.47 23.30
C GLY A 15 -23.85 4.53 21.77
N PHE A 16 -22.66 4.81 21.23
CA PHE A 16 -22.44 4.81 19.79
C PHE A 16 -22.29 3.39 19.25
N MET A 17 -22.83 3.14 18.05
CA MET A 17 -22.65 1.84 17.38
C MET A 17 -21.18 1.64 17.00
N GLU A 18 -20.59 0.57 17.52
CA GLU A 18 -19.20 0.20 17.24
C GLU A 18 -19.17 -0.80 16.06
N VAL A 19 -19.88 -1.92 16.23
CA VAL A 19 -19.98 -2.98 15.23
C VAL A 19 -21.40 -3.56 15.24
N ARG A 20 -21.96 -3.82 14.06
CA ARG A 20 -23.18 -4.60 13.87
C ARG A 20 -22.87 -5.85 13.08
N ILE A 21 -23.37 -6.99 13.55
CA ILE A 21 -23.18 -8.30 12.93
C ILE A 21 -24.54 -8.84 12.52
N GLN A 22 -24.70 -9.13 11.24
CA GLN A 22 -25.92 -9.72 10.70
C GLN A 22 -25.58 -11.06 10.06
N HIS A 23 -26.24 -12.13 10.50
CA HIS A 23 -26.20 -13.41 9.82
C HIS A 23 -27.30 -13.41 8.77
N VAL A 24 -26.95 -13.65 7.52
CA VAL A 24 -27.86 -13.56 6.38
C VAL A 24 -27.85 -14.84 5.58
N GLU A 25 -28.97 -15.15 4.95
CA GLU A 25 -29.10 -16.24 4.00
C GLU A 25 -29.50 -15.69 2.63
N PHE A 26 -28.68 -15.96 1.63
CA PHE A 26 -28.95 -15.67 0.25
C PHE A 26 -29.63 -16.88 -0.39
N VAL A 27 -30.81 -16.65 -0.97
CA VAL A 27 -31.54 -17.70 -1.70
C VAL A 27 -31.58 -17.33 -3.18
N LYS A 28 -31.03 -18.22 -4.02
CA LYS A 28 -31.09 -18.10 -5.48
C LYS A 28 -31.86 -19.30 -6.05
N GLN A 29 -33.03 -19.00 -6.61
CA GLN A 29 -33.82 -19.99 -7.35
C GLN A 29 -33.24 -20.16 -8.75
N ILE A 30 -33.01 -21.41 -9.17
CA ILE A 30 -32.55 -21.75 -10.52
C ILE A 30 -33.65 -22.56 -11.19
N LYS A 31 -34.10 -22.15 -12.38
CA LYS A 31 -35.13 -22.90 -13.12
C LYS A 31 -34.63 -24.33 -13.39
N GLY A 32 -35.36 -25.34 -12.92
CA GLY A 32 -35.07 -26.75 -13.14
C GLY A 32 -34.02 -27.39 -12.21
N ARG A 33 -33.58 -26.70 -11.15
CA ARG A 33 -32.71 -27.26 -10.09
C ARG A 33 -33.20 -26.83 -8.71
N GLU A 34 -32.79 -27.54 -7.66
CA GLU A 34 -33.01 -27.08 -6.28
C GLU A 34 -32.35 -25.70 -6.07
N GLY A 35 -33.03 -24.83 -5.32
CA GLY A 35 -32.56 -23.48 -5.03
C GLY A 35 -31.28 -23.49 -4.19
N ILE A 36 -30.31 -22.65 -4.56
CA ILE A 36 -29.05 -22.51 -3.81
C ILE A 36 -29.32 -21.59 -2.61
N ARG A 37 -29.01 -22.09 -1.41
CA ARG A 37 -28.99 -21.33 -0.17
C ARG A 37 -27.56 -21.13 0.29
N HIS A 38 -27.15 -19.89 0.49
CA HIS A 38 -25.81 -19.54 0.96
C HIS A 38 -25.91 -18.69 2.21
N LYS A 39 -25.40 -19.20 3.33
CA LYS A 39 -25.30 -18.45 4.58
C LYS A 39 -24.05 -17.59 4.54
N SER A 40 -24.16 -16.36 5.02
CA SER A 40 -23.05 -15.44 5.11
C SER A 40 -23.25 -14.51 6.29
N ARG A 41 -22.21 -13.75 6.60
CA ARG A 41 -22.19 -12.78 7.67
C ARG A 41 -21.89 -11.41 7.10
N ILE A 42 -22.67 -10.43 7.51
CA ILE A 42 -22.44 -9.01 7.21
C ILE A 42 -21.94 -8.36 8.49
N ILE A 43 -20.76 -7.74 8.41
CA ILE A 43 -20.15 -6.98 9.51
C ILE A 43 -20.16 -5.51 9.10
N THR A 44 -20.91 -4.70 9.82
CA THR A 44 -20.97 -3.25 9.61
C THR A 44 -20.24 -2.53 10.73
N TYR A 45 -19.27 -1.69 10.39
CA TYR A 45 -18.49 -0.92 11.35
C TYR A 45 -18.38 0.54 10.92
N VAL A 46 -18.02 1.42 11.87
CA VAL A 46 -17.76 2.83 11.61
C VAL A 46 -16.29 3.02 11.23
N ASP A 47 -16.02 3.53 10.03
CA ASP A 47 -14.67 3.99 9.67
C ASP A 47 -14.43 5.38 10.27
N GLY A 48 -13.65 5.44 11.35
CA GLY A 48 -13.29 6.69 12.03
C GLY A 48 -12.58 7.71 11.13
N LYS A 49 -11.88 7.28 10.07
CA LYS A 49 -11.19 8.19 9.13
C LYS A 49 -12.15 8.82 8.13
N LYS A 50 -13.10 8.04 7.61
CA LYS A 50 -14.04 8.50 6.57
C LYS A 50 -15.39 8.96 7.13
N ARG A 51 -15.64 8.77 8.44
CA ARG A 51 -16.93 9.00 9.12
C ARG A 51 -18.09 8.36 8.36
N LYS A 52 -17.87 7.14 7.85
CA LYS A 52 -18.84 6.38 7.06
C LYS A 52 -18.99 4.98 7.62
N LEU A 53 -20.21 4.43 7.50
CA LEU A 53 -20.49 3.03 7.78
C LEU A 53 -20.00 2.18 6.61
N ILE A 54 -19.20 1.17 6.91
CA ILE A 54 -18.72 0.19 5.94
C ILE A 54 -19.31 -1.16 6.30
N SER A 55 -19.99 -1.78 5.35
CA SER A 55 -20.54 -3.13 5.48
C SER A 55 -19.69 -4.12 4.68
N LEU A 56 -19.19 -5.14 5.37
CA LEU A 56 -18.36 -6.21 4.83
C LEU A 56 -19.19 -7.49 4.77
N LEU A 57 -19.25 -8.13 3.61
CA LEU A 57 -19.83 -9.47 3.47
C LEU A 57 -18.70 -10.50 3.55
N THR A 58 -18.82 -11.46 4.47
CA THR A 58 -17.87 -12.56 4.64
C THR A 58 -18.58 -13.91 4.68
N ASN A 59 -17.88 -14.95 4.21
CA ASN A 59 -18.29 -16.34 4.38
C ASN A 59 -17.73 -16.93 5.69
N ASP A 60 -16.88 -16.19 6.39
CA ASP A 60 -16.35 -16.57 7.68
C ASP A 60 -17.37 -16.25 8.78
N MET A 61 -17.86 -17.31 9.42
CA MET A 61 -18.91 -17.23 10.42
C MET A 61 -18.38 -17.22 11.86
N GLU A 62 -17.08 -17.49 12.04
CA GLU A 62 -16.51 -17.81 13.36
C GLU A 62 -15.51 -16.75 13.82
N SER A 63 -14.69 -16.22 12.91
CA SER A 63 -13.62 -15.28 13.27
C SER A 63 -14.15 -14.00 13.90
N ASP A 64 -13.29 -13.34 14.67
CA ASP A 64 -13.67 -12.09 15.33
C ASP A 64 -13.97 -10.98 14.30
N PRO A 65 -15.02 -10.16 14.48
CA PRO A 65 -15.31 -9.06 13.57
C PRO A 65 -14.13 -8.11 13.35
N GLU A 66 -13.33 -7.85 14.39
CA GLU A 66 -12.20 -6.95 14.34
C GLU A 66 -11.05 -7.51 13.49
N GLU A 67 -10.87 -8.83 13.50
CA GLU A 67 -9.93 -9.54 12.61
C GLU A 67 -10.38 -9.40 11.14
N ILE A 68 -11.66 -9.63 10.85
CA ILE A 68 -12.21 -9.47 9.50
C ILE A 68 -12.08 -8.02 9.01
N ILE A 69 -12.34 -7.05 9.88
CA ILE A 69 -12.15 -5.62 9.58
C ILE A 69 -10.68 -5.33 9.27
N THR A 70 -9.75 -5.92 10.03
CA THR A 70 -8.30 -5.75 9.83
C THR A 70 -7.84 -6.34 8.49
N ILE A 71 -8.29 -7.54 8.14
CA ILE A 71 -8.03 -8.16 6.83
C ILE A 71 -8.57 -7.26 5.71
N TYR A 72 -9.78 -6.72 5.86
CA TYR A 72 -10.34 -5.83 4.86
C TYR A 72 -9.58 -4.51 4.74
N ARG A 73 -9.04 -3.98 5.84
CA ARG A 73 -8.13 -2.82 5.80
C ARG A 73 -6.85 -3.13 5.02
N GLN A 74 -6.25 -4.31 5.22
CA GLN A 74 -5.08 -4.74 4.43
C GLN A 74 -5.40 -4.84 2.93
N ARG A 75 -6.61 -5.28 2.57
CA ARG A 75 -7.06 -5.31 1.16
C ARG A 75 -7.05 -3.92 0.52
N TRP A 76 -7.38 -2.86 1.25
CA TRP A 76 -7.31 -1.49 0.75
C TRP A 76 -5.89 -1.01 0.51
N GLU A 77 -4.92 -1.45 1.31
CA GLU A 77 -3.51 -1.13 1.07
C GLU A 77 -3.02 -1.70 -0.26
N ILE A 78 -3.53 -2.87 -0.68
CA ILE A 78 -3.26 -3.44 -2.01
C ILE A 78 -3.81 -2.53 -3.12
N GLU A 79 -5.03 -2.00 -2.97
CA GLU A 79 -5.58 -1.04 -3.95
C GLU A 79 -4.75 0.23 -4.03
N LEU A 80 -4.27 0.74 -2.88
CA LEU A 80 -3.40 1.90 -2.82
C LEU A 80 -2.06 1.63 -3.51
N LEU A 81 -1.46 0.45 -3.30
CA LEU A 81 -0.26 -0.01 -3.99
C LEU A 81 -0.46 0.03 -5.52
N PHE A 82 -1.55 -0.56 -6.03
CA PHE A 82 -1.83 -0.53 -7.48
C PHE A 82 -2.07 0.89 -8.00
N LYS A 83 -2.70 1.75 -7.20
CA LYS A 83 -2.88 3.17 -7.55
C LYS A 83 -1.53 3.88 -7.65
N GLN A 84 -0.65 3.68 -6.67
CA GLN A 84 0.71 4.23 -6.68
C GLN A 84 1.51 3.72 -7.87
N MET A 85 1.42 2.43 -8.20
CA MET A 85 2.08 1.88 -9.39
C MET A 85 1.61 2.55 -10.68
N LYS A 86 0.30 2.74 -10.85
CA LYS A 86 -0.26 3.40 -12.05
C LYS A 86 0.07 4.89 -12.14
N GLN A 87 0.24 5.57 -11.00
CA GLN A 87 0.53 7.01 -10.95
C GLN A 87 2.01 7.33 -11.12
N ASN A 88 2.89 6.58 -10.46
CA ASN A 88 4.32 6.91 -10.39
C ASN A 88 5.14 6.25 -11.51
N PHE A 89 4.61 5.21 -12.15
CA PHE A 89 5.27 4.56 -13.26
C PHE A 89 4.51 4.88 -14.55
N PRO A 90 5.22 5.27 -15.63
CA PRO A 90 4.60 5.52 -16.93
C PRO A 90 4.18 4.19 -17.58
N LEU A 91 3.21 3.49 -17.00
CA LEU A 91 2.55 2.34 -17.61
C LEU A 91 1.67 2.74 -18.81
N LYS A 92 1.55 4.04 -19.10
CA LYS A 92 0.92 4.58 -20.30
C LYS A 92 1.78 4.45 -21.56
N TYR A 93 3.11 4.40 -21.41
CA TYR A 93 4.04 4.30 -22.53
C TYR A 93 4.99 3.13 -22.26
N PHE A 94 4.76 2.02 -22.95
CA PHE A 94 5.66 0.88 -22.87
C PHE A 94 6.89 1.16 -23.72
N TYR A 95 8.08 0.82 -23.20
CA TYR A 95 9.33 0.98 -23.95
C TYR A 95 9.49 -0.04 -25.10
N GLY A 96 8.53 -0.96 -25.24
CA GLY A 96 8.41 -1.88 -26.37
C GLY A 96 7.01 -2.51 -26.42
N GLU A 97 6.56 -2.88 -27.61
CA GLU A 97 5.22 -3.44 -27.84
C GLU A 97 5.13 -4.96 -27.60
N SER A 98 6.27 -5.63 -27.39
CA SER A 98 6.27 -7.07 -27.15
C SER A 98 5.74 -7.42 -25.75
N ALA A 99 5.01 -8.52 -25.63
CA ALA A 99 4.50 -8.99 -24.34
C ALA A 99 5.62 -9.22 -23.31
N ASN A 100 6.81 -9.60 -23.76
CA ASN A 100 7.97 -9.78 -22.89
C ASN A 100 8.52 -8.45 -22.38
N ALA A 101 8.61 -7.42 -23.22
CA ALA A 101 9.02 -6.08 -22.80
C ALA A 101 8.05 -5.51 -21.74
N ILE A 102 6.75 -5.70 -21.93
CA ILE A 102 5.72 -5.29 -20.98
C ILE A 102 5.88 -6.04 -19.64
N LYS A 103 6.08 -7.36 -19.67
CA LYS A 103 6.32 -8.16 -18.45
C LYS A 103 7.55 -7.68 -17.69
N ILE A 104 8.67 -7.47 -18.37
CA ILE A 104 9.90 -6.98 -17.76
C ILE A 104 9.67 -5.60 -17.12
N GLN A 105 8.99 -4.68 -17.83
CA GLN A 105 8.68 -3.35 -17.31
C GLN A 105 7.83 -3.42 -16.02
N ILE A 106 6.86 -4.33 -15.94
CA ILE A 106 6.08 -4.56 -14.73
C ILE A 106 6.96 -5.12 -13.60
N TRP A 107 7.80 -6.12 -13.88
CA TRP A 107 8.69 -6.71 -12.87
C TRP A 107 9.70 -5.70 -12.30
N VAL A 108 10.35 -4.91 -13.16
CA VAL A 108 11.27 -3.85 -12.74
C VAL A 108 10.55 -2.79 -11.90
N THR A 109 9.33 -2.41 -12.29
CA THR A 109 8.49 -1.48 -11.54
C THR A 109 8.18 -2.01 -10.14
N LEU A 110 7.84 -3.30 -10.00
CA LEU A 110 7.57 -3.93 -8.71
C LEU A 110 8.81 -3.97 -7.82
N ILE A 111 9.96 -4.33 -8.39
CA ILE A 111 11.25 -4.37 -7.66
C ILE A 111 11.62 -2.97 -7.18
N ALA A 112 11.56 -1.96 -8.04
CA ALA A 112 11.85 -0.57 -7.67
C ALA A 112 10.93 -0.07 -6.56
N ASN A 113 9.62 -0.36 -6.65
CA ASN A 113 8.66 0.00 -5.62
C ASN A 113 8.97 -0.68 -4.27
N LEU A 114 9.34 -1.96 -4.27
CA LEU A 114 9.75 -2.67 -3.07
C LEU A 114 10.98 -2.02 -2.43
N LEU A 115 12.02 -1.72 -3.21
CA LEU A 115 13.22 -1.05 -2.73
C LEU A 115 12.90 0.31 -2.10
N LEU A 116 12.08 1.13 -2.76
CA LEU A 116 11.63 2.42 -2.23
C LEU A 116 10.86 2.27 -0.91
N MET A 117 10.01 1.24 -0.77
CA MET A 117 9.30 0.97 0.48
C MET A 117 10.23 0.55 1.62
N VAL A 118 11.23 -0.31 1.32
CA VAL A 118 12.25 -0.72 2.29
C VAL A 118 13.08 0.48 2.74
N MET A 119 13.50 1.33 1.80
CA MET A 119 14.20 2.58 2.11
C MET A 119 13.34 3.46 3.01
N LYS A 120 12.08 3.71 2.64
CA LYS A 120 11.16 4.52 3.44
C LYS A 120 11.01 4.01 4.88
N LYS A 121 10.97 2.69 5.07
CA LYS A 121 10.86 2.07 6.41
C LYS A 121 12.09 2.33 7.29
N GLY A 122 13.28 2.47 6.70
CA GLY A 122 14.52 2.76 7.41
C GLY A 122 14.72 4.23 7.78
N LEU A 123 14.01 5.15 7.12
CA LEU A 123 14.19 6.59 7.33
C LEU A 123 13.47 7.07 8.60
N LYS A 124 14.11 8.00 9.32
CA LYS A 124 13.51 8.65 10.51
C LYS A 124 12.48 9.70 10.11
N ARG A 125 12.67 10.34 8.95
CA ARG A 125 11.78 11.38 8.41
C ARG A 125 10.66 10.76 7.56
N GLN A 126 9.45 11.27 7.73
CA GLN A 126 8.32 10.87 6.90
C GLN A 126 8.42 11.52 5.51
N TRP A 127 8.82 10.71 4.52
CA TRP A 127 8.84 11.11 3.12
C TRP A 127 7.56 10.66 2.40
N SER A 128 7.03 11.52 1.53
CA SER A 128 6.02 11.12 0.55
C SER A 128 6.66 10.18 -0.49
N PHE A 129 5.87 9.29 -1.08
CA PHE A 129 6.39 8.33 -2.07
C PHE A 129 7.00 9.04 -3.28
N SER A 130 6.30 10.06 -3.82
CA SER A 130 6.81 10.81 -4.98
C SER A 130 8.08 11.59 -4.65
N GLY A 131 8.17 12.18 -3.45
CA GLY A 131 9.36 12.91 -3.02
C GLY A 131 10.57 11.99 -2.88
N LEU A 132 10.37 10.80 -2.30
CA LEU A 132 11.42 9.78 -2.20
C LEU A 132 11.87 9.29 -3.58
N ALA A 133 10.92 8.97 -4.46
CA ALA A 133 11.21 8.52 -5.82
C ALA A 133 11.96 9.58 -6.64
N THR A 134 11.58 10.86 -6.52
CA THR A 134 12.28 11.97 -7.18
C THR A 134 13.69 12.13 -6.65
N MET A 135 13.88 12.06 -5.33
CA MET A 135 15.24 12.17 -4.77
C MET A 135 16.13 11.02 -5.22
N VAL A 136 15.65 9.78 -5.13
CA VAL A 136 16.39 8.62 -5.64
C VAL A 136 16.73 8.80 -7.11
N ARG A 137 15.80 9.30 -7.94
CA ARG A 137 16.06 9.56 -9.35
C ARG A 137 17.19 10.58 -9.59
N ILE A 138 17.25 11.64 -8.79
CA ILE A 138 18.28 12.69 -8.92
C ILE A 138 19.62 12.19 -8.38
N THR A 139 19.60 11.42 -7.29
CA THR A 139 20.80 11.02 -6.55
C THR A 139 21.40 9.70 -7.05
N LEU A 140 20.69 8.96 -7.92
CA LEU A 140 21.07 7.61 -8.35
C LEU A 140 22.48 7.52 -8.96
N MET A 141 22.93 8.59 -9.63
CA MET A 141 24.24 8.67 -10.26
C MET A 141 25.34 9.18 -9.33
N TYR A 142 24.99 9.66 -8.13
CA TYR A 142 25.95 10.18 -7.16
C TYR A 142 26.28 9.11 -6.13
N TYR A 143 27.56 9.02 -5.75
CA TYR A 143 28.02 8.11 -4.71
C TYR A 143 27.80 8.77 -3.34
N VAL A 144 26.56 8.67 -2.82
CA VAL A 144 26.15 9.32 -1.56
C VAL A 144 25.59 8.28 -0.60
N ASP A 145 25.87 8.44 0.70
CA ASP A 145 25.18 7.62 1.70
C ASP A 145 23.70 8.00 1.78
N PHE A 146 22.86 7.08 1.32
CA PHE A 146 21.40 7.23 1.31
C PHE A 146 20.83 7.48 2.71
N TYR A 147 21.40 6.90 3.77
CA TYR A 147 20.86 7.12 5.11
C TYR A 147 21.15 8.54 5.61
N SER A 148 22.36 9.04 5.40
CA SER A 148 22.72 10.42 5.73
C SER A 148 21.92 11.43 4.91
N LEU A 149 21.89 11.28 3.59
CA LEU A 149 21.23 12.22 2.67
C LEU A 149 19.73 12.38 2.93
N PHE A 150 19.02 11.29 3.16
CA PHE A 150 17.56 11.34 3.31
C PHE A 150 17.10 11.73 4.72
N ASN A 151 17.99 11.64 5.72
CA ASN A 151 17.72 12.14 7.07
C ASN A 151 18.20 13.59 7.26
N ASN A 152 19.33 13.98 6.68
CA ASN A 152 19.94 15.30 6.78
C ASN A 152 20.52 15.76 5.43
N PRO A 153 19.67 16.16 4.45
CA PRO A 153 20.14 16.47 3.10
C PRO A 153 21.15 17.62 3.07
N GLU A 154 20.95 18.66 3.87
CA GLU A 154 21.82 19.84 3.90
C GLU A 154 23.25 19.51 4.37
N LYS A 155 23.39 18.68 5.41
CA LYS A 155 24.71 18.28 5.94
C LYS A 155 25.50 17.42 4.98
N GLU A 156 24.83 16.56 4.23
CA GLU A 156 25.49 15.70 3.26
C GLU A 156 26.02 16.50 2.05
N TRP A 157 25.25 17.49 1.59
CA TRP A 157 25.73 18.40 0.55
C TRP A 157 26.91 19.24 1.03
N GLU A 158 26.94 19.67 2.29
CA GLU A 158 28.10 20.35 2.89
C GLU A 158 29.35 19.44 2.91
N ILE A 159 29.20 18.15 3.24
CA ILE A 159 30.30 17.17 3.23
C ILE A 159 30.82 16.99 1.81
N ILE A 160 29.95 16.73 0.82
CA ILE A 160 30.35 16.54 -0.58
C ILE A 160 31.02 17.80 -1.14
N LEU A 161 30.49 18.99 -0.84
CA LEU A 161 31.10 20.26 -1.25
C LEU A 161 32.45 20.47 -0.58
N SER A 162 32.61 20.08 0.69
CA SER A 162 33.89 20.17 1.39
C SER A 162 34.94 19.22 0.81
N GLU A 163 34.57 17.98 0.46
CA GLU A 163 35.44 17.00 -0.19
C GLU A 163 35.82 17.43 -1.61
N ALA A 164 34.86 17.96 -2.39
CA ALA A 164 35.12 18.50 -3.72
C ALA A 164 35.96 19.78 -3.72
N SER A 165 35.95 20.54 -2.60
CA SER A 165 36.82 21.70 -2.40
C SER A 165 38.23 21.35 -1.95
N GLY A 166 38.47 20.09 -1.56
CA GLY A 166 39.82 19.56 -1.34
C GLY A 166 40.59 19.54 -2.65
N ALA A 167 41.83 20.01 -2.64
CA ALA A 167 42.69 19.99 -3.84
C ALA A 167 42.80 18.54 -4.37
N PRO A 168 42.71 18.31 -5.69
CA PRO A 168 42.94 16.98 -6.25
C PRO A 168 44.32 16.49 -5.82
N PRO A 169 44.47 15.20 -5.49
CA PRO A 169 45.77 14.66 -5.08
C PRO A 169 46.78 14.96 -6.19
N GLU A 170 47.92 15.55 -5.81
CA GLU A 170 48.98 15.88 -6.77
C GLU A 170 49.36 14.62 -7.54
N PRO A 171 49.38 14.65 -8.88
CA PRO A 171 49.80 13.50 -9.64
C PRO A 171 51.24 13.18 -9.25
N SER A 172 51.46 12.01 -8.63
CA SER A 172 52.80 11.54 -8.35
C SER A 172 53.47 11.29 -9.69
N LEU A 173 54.41 12.16 -10.07
CA LEU A 173 55.26 12.03 -11.28
C LEU A 173 56.13 10.77 -11.28
N PHE A 174 56.06 9.96 -10.21
CA PHE A 174 56.71 8.66 -10.06
C PHE A 174 55.72 7.67 -9.46
N GLY A 175 54.90 7.08 -10.32
CA GLY A 175 54.17 5.83 -10.09
C GLY A 175 54.46 4.88 -11.24
#